data_AF-A0A381Q0S7-F1
#
_entry.id   AF-A0A381Q0S7-F1
#
_cell.length_a   1.000
_cell.length_b   1.000
_cell.length_c   1.000
_cell.angle_alpha   90.00
_cell.angle_beta   90.00
_cell.angle_gamma   90.00
#
_symmetry.space_group_name_H-M   'P 1'
#
loop_
_entity.id
_entity.type
_entity.pdbx_description
1 polymer ?
#
loop_
_entity_poly.entity_id
_entity_poly.type
_entity_poly.pdbx_seq_one_letter_code
_entity_poly.pdbx_strand_id
1 'polypeptide(L)' 'MLSDPERAVGAAYDVARSADHKAAAWARRVSYLIDPDGLIAKSYDFRDSPDLSEHAQEVLDDINNLS' A
#
# COMPACT_ATOMS: atom_id res chain seq x y z
N MET A 1 1.66 -10.82 10.23
CA MET A 1 2.37 -10.83 8.92
C MET A 1 1.70 -11.86 8.03
N LEU A 2 1.56 -11.55 6.74
CA LEU A 2 1.01 -12.44 5.72
C LEU A 2 2.16 -12.90 4.79
N SER A 3 2.15 -14.15 4.38
CA SER A 3 3.04 -14.65 3.32
C SER A 3 2.27 -14.63 2.00
N ASP A 4 2.85 -14.02 0.96
CA ASP A 4 2.28 -13.94 -0.40
C ASP A 4 3.28 -14.51 -1.43
N PRO A 5 3.65 -15.80 -1.35
CA PRO A 5 4.69 -16.37 -2.21
C PRO A 5 4.25 -16.48 -3.68
N GLU A 6 2.95 -16.66 -3.93
CA GLU A 6 2.36 -16.63 -5.28
C GLU A 6 2.16 -15.21 -5.81
N ARG A 7 2.37 -14.18 -4.97
CA ARG A 7 2.22 -12.75 -5.30
C ARG A 7 0.80 -12.36 -5.74
N ALA A 8 -0.18 -13.18 -5.40
CA ALA A 8 -1.57 -12.99 -5.80
C ALA A 8 -2.19 -11.76 -5.12
N VAL A 9 -1.86 -11.54 -3.84
CA VAL A 9 -2.34 -10.36 -3.11
C VAL A 9 -1.68 -9.11 -3.67
N GLY A 10 -0.37 -9.16 -3.92
CA GLY A 10 0.33 -8.04 -4.53
C GLY A 10 -0.21 -7.63 -5.90
N ALA A 11 -0.67 -8.60 -6.71
CA ALA A 11 -1.33 -8.32 -7.99
C ALA A 11 -2.74 -7.75 -7.78
N ALA A 12 -3.53 -8.31 -6.87
CA ALA A 12 -4.90 -7.88 -6.59
C ALA A 12 -4.99 -6.43 -6.06
N TYR A 13 -3.95 -5.98 -5.36
CA TYR A 13 -3.85 -4.61 -4.84
C TYR A 13 -3.04 -3.68 -5.76
N ASP A 14 -2.78 -4.07 -7.01
CA ASP A 14 -2.00 -3.29 -7.97
C ASP A 14 -0.58 -2.93 -7.51
N VAL A 15 0.01 -3.59 -6.50
CA VAL A 15 1.38 -3.31 -6.07
C VAL A 15 2.43 -4.10 -6.86
N ALA A 16 2.01 -4.91 -7.84
CA ALA A 16 2.94 -5.54 -8.78
C ALA A 16 3.76 -4.49 -9.54
N ARG A 17 5.02 -4.83 -9.82
CA ARG A 17 5.90 -4.05 -10.71
C ARG A 17 5.93 -4.70 -12.08
N SER A 18 6.22 -3.89 -13.10
CA SER A 18 6.42 -4.39 -14.46
C SER A 18 7.56 -5.42 -14.51
N ALA A 19 7.50 -6.34 -15.46
CA ALA A 19 8.46 -7.45 -15.57
C ALA A 19 9.90 -7.00 -15.86
N ASP A 20 10.05 -5.83 -16.49
CA ASP A 20 11.32 -5.17 -16.81
C ASP A 20 11.91 -4.36 -15.64
N HIS A 21 11.16 -4.14 -14.56
CA HIS A 21 11.65 -3.39 -13.41
C HIS A 21 12.75 -4.18 -12.66
N LYS A 22 13.84 -3.53 -12.25
CA LYS A 22 14.96 -4.15 -11.48
C LYS A 22 14.53 -4.87 -10.19
N ALA A 23 13.37 -4.47 -9.66
CA ALA A 23 12.75 -5.03 -8.47
C ALA A 23 11.43 -5.76 -8.78
N ALA A 24 11.27 -6.33 -9.98
CA ALA A 24 10.06 -7.00 -10.44
C ALA A 24 9.61 -8.16 -9.54
N ALA A 25 10.52 -8.75 -8.76
CA ALA A 25 10.23 -9.82 -7.81
C ALA A 25 9.57 -9.33 -6.50
N TRP A 26 9.61 -8.03 -6.21
CA TRP A 26 9.06 -7.45 -4.98
C TRP A 26 7.84 -6.58 -5.29
N ALA A 27 6.92 -6.51 -4.33
CA ALA A 27 5.80 -5.57 -4.37
C ALA A 27 6.25 -4.11 -4.19
N ARG A 28 5.53 -3.17 -4.79
CA ARG A 28 5.65 -1.74 -4.49
C ARG A 28 5.38 -1.49 -3.01
N ARG A 29 6.04 -0.48 -2.46
CA ARG A 29 5.76 -0.01 -1.11
C ARG A 29 4.54 0.90 -1.20
N VAL A 30 3.41 0.39 -0.75
CA VAL A 30 2.12 1.08 -0.69
C VAL A 30 1.45 0.65 0.61
N SER A 31 0.74 1.56 1.25
CA SER A 31 -0.18 1.24 2.35
C SER A 31 -1.60 1.60 1.95
N TYR A 32 -2.57 0.86 2.50
CA TYR A 32 -3.98 1.06 2.25
C TYR A 32 -4.68 1.22 3.59
N LEU A 33 -5.53 2.23 3.70
CA LEU A 33 -6.52 2.33 4.76
C LEU A 33 -7.80 1.65 4.26
N ILE A 34 -8.17 0.55 4.90
CA ILE A 34 -9.34 -0.26 4.55
C ILE A 34 -10.39 -0.05 5.63
N ASP A 35 -11.61 0.30 5.21
CA ASP A 35 -12.74 0.52 6.11
C ASP A 35 -13.34 -0.81 6.63
N PRO A 36 -14.29 -0.77 7.59
CA PRO A 36 -14.91 -1.98 8.12
C PRO A 36 -15.72 -2.81 7.11
N ASP A 37 -16.17 -2.20 6.00
CA ASP A 37 -16.88 -2.89 4.91
C ASP A 37 -15.90 -3.57 3.94
N GLY A 38 -14.59 -3.39 4.14
CA GLY A 38 -13.54 -3.96 3.33
C GLY A 38 -13.19 -3.15 2.09
N LEU A 39 -13.66 -1.90 2.00
CA LEU A 39 -13.34 -1.00 0.90
C LEU A 39 -12.06 -0.21 1.20
N ILE A 40 -11.29 0.08 0.15
CA ILE A 40 -10.12 0.95 0.27
C ILE A 40 -10.61 2.39 0.41
N ALA A 41 -10.49 2.96 1.61
CA ALA A 41 -10.82 4.35 1.88
C ALA A 41 -9.70 5.31 1.42
N LYS A 42 -8.44 4.88 1.52
CA LYS A 42 -7.28 5.66 1.03
C LYS A 42 -6.09 4.76 0.67
N SER A 43 -5.28 5.20 -0.29
CA SER A 43 -4.02 4.56 -0.70
C SER A 43 -2.86 5.53 -0.60
N TYR A 44 -1.77 5.13 0.02
CA TYR A 44 -0.54 5.92 0.16
C TYR A 44 0.57 5.26 -0.63
N ASP A 45 0.96 5.88 -1.74
CA ASP A 45 1.93 5.33 -2.68
C ASP A 45 3.29 6.04 -2.56
N PHE A 46 4.32 5.28 -2.22
CA PHE A 46 5.66 5.79 -1.93
C PHE A 46 6.62 5.67 -3.12
N ARG A 47 6.10 5.55 -4.35
CA ARG A 47 6.91 5.49 -5.58
C ARG A 47 7.89 6.65 -5.72
N ASP A 48 7.43 7.87 -5.45
CA ASP A 48 8.16 9.12 -5.74
C ASP A 48 8.73 9.80 -4.48
N SER A 49 8.33 9.36 -3.28
CA SER A 49 8.85 9.83 -2.01
C SER A 49 8.97 8.67 -1.02
N PRO A 50 10.19 8.18 -0.72
CA PRO A 50 10.40 7.06 0.19
C PRO A 50 10.39 7.48 1.67
N ASP A 51 10.23 8.77 1.97
CA ASP A 51 10.15 9.24 3.34
C ASP A 51 8.80 8.86 3.97
N LEU A 52 8.86 8.34 5.18
CA LEU A 52 7.73 7.84 5.95
C LEU A 52 7.60 8.55 7.29
N SER A 53 8.44 9.55 7.54
CA SER A 53 8.49 10.31 8.78
C SER A 53 7.10 10.83 9.20
N GLU A 54 6.29 11.26 8.23
CA GLU A 54 4.95 11.82 8.47
C GLU A 54 3.82 10.81 8.26
N HIS A 55 4.08 9.64 7.65
CA HIS A 55 3.03 8.73 7.19
C HIS A 55 2.10 8.27 8.31
N ALA A 56 2.67 7.97 9.49
CA ALA A 56 1.85 7.53 10.62
C ALA A 56 0.85 8.60 11.08
N GLN A 57 1.27 9.87 11.10
CA GLN A 57 0.37 10.97 11.47
C GLN A 57 -0.68 11.20 10.39
N GLU A 58 -0.29 11.14 9.11
CA GLU A 58 -1.23 11.26 7.99
C GLU A 58 -2.36 10.21 8.07
N VAL A 59 -2.01 8.94 8.35
CA VAL A 59 -3.00 7.87 8.53
C VAL A 59 -3.94 8.15 9.69
N LEU A 60 -3.44 8.64 10.82
CA LEU A 60 -4.27 8.98 11.98
C LEU A 60 -5.22 10.13 11.68
N ASP A 61 -4.75 11.15 10.99
CA ASP A 61 -5.56 12.30 10.58
C ASP A 61 -6.68 11.86 9.61
N ASP A 62 -6.36 10.99 8.66
CA ASP A 62 -7.36 10.43 7.74
C ASP A 62 -8.41 9.58 8.45
N ILE A 63 -7.99 8.73 9.41
CA ILE A 63 -8.93 7.94 10.23
C ILE A 63 -9.90 8.85 10.97
N ASN A 64 -9.42 9.95 11.55
CA ASN A 64 -10.26 10.92 12.27
C ASN A 64 -11.21 11.67 11.34
N ASN A 65 -10.82 11.91 10.09
CA ASN A 65 -11.65 12.60 9.09
C ASN A 65 -12.68 11.69 8.39
N LEU A 66 -12.53 10.37 8.51
CA LEU A 66 -13.44 9.36 7.96
C LEU A 66 -14.50 8.87 8.96
N SER A 67 -14.40 9.28 10.23
CA SER A 67 -15.33 8.91 11.32
C SER A 67 -16.55 9.83 11.43
#